data_AF-A0AAD3RBN8-F1
#
_entry.id   AF-A0AAD3RBN8-F1
#
_cell.length_a   1.000
_cell.length_b   1.000
_cell.length_c   1.000
_cell.angle_alpha   90.00
_cell.angle_beta   90.00
_cell.angle_gamma   90.00
#
_symmetry.space_group_name_H-M   'P 1'
#
loop_
_entity.id
_entity.type
_entity.pdbx_description
1 polymer ?
#
loop_
_entity_poly.entity_id
_entity_poly.type
_entity_poly.pdbx_seq_one_letter_code
_entity_poly.pdbx_strand_id
1 'polypeptide(L)'
;MDDQGCPRCKTTKYRNPSLKLMVNVCGHTLCENCVEMLFVRGSGNCVQCDTPLRKSNFRVQLFEDPTVDKEVEIRKKVLKIYNKRDFDFPSLREYNDYLEQVEDIVYNLTNNIDVENTKLRMEQYQRENRDLIQRNKATLTREQEELEELLLLEQQGNEQRRLEVLQEEQRQLQAKRKNKQALLDELARKIRVACTGPVDCRQMRSALTPHPGELSEL
;
A
#
# COMPACT_ATOMS: atom_id res chain seq x y z
N MET A 1 11.55 15.50 -18.51
CA MET A 1 10.61 14.43 -18.13
C MET A 1 9.61 14.35 -19.26
N ASP A 2 9.72 13.33 -20.10
CA ASP A 2 8.80 13.17 -21.23
C ASP A 2 7.46 12.66 -20.69
N ASP A 3 6.42 13.45 -20.91
CA ASP A 3 5.08 13.21 -20.39
C ASP A 3 4.53 11.88 -20.94
N GLN A 4 4.50 10.86 -20.09
CA GLN A 4 3.84 9.59 -20.43
C GLN A 4 2.36 9.82 -20.72
N GLY A 5 1.95 9.38 -21.91
CA GLY A 5 0.60 9.55 -22.41
C GLY A 5 0.15 8.37 -23.23
N CYS A 6 -1.15 8.25 -23.40
CA CYS A 6 -1.72 7.22 -24.24
C CYS A 6 -1.39 7.49 -25.72
N PRO A 7 -0.79 6.55 -26.46
CA PRO A 7 -0.42 6.75 -27.87
C PRO A 7 -1.63 6.97 -28.78
N ARG A 8 -2.83 6.54 -28.36
CA ARG A 8 -4.07 6.66 -29.15
C ARG A 8 -4.74 8.02 -28.97
N CYS A 9 -5.05 8.42 -27.75
CA CYS A 9 -5.77 9.67 -27.46
C CYS A 9 -4.84 10.85 -27.15
N LYS A 10 -3.53 10.60 -27.01
CA LYS A 10 -2.50 11.60 -26.68
C LYS A 10 -2.75 12.35 -25.36
N THR A 11 -3.65 11.83 -24.51
CA THR A 11 -3.85 12.34 -23.16
C THR A 11 -2.69 11.92 -22.28
N THR A 12 -2.11 12.89 -21.56
CA THR A 12 -1.02 12.70 -20.60
C THR A 12 -1.56 12.81 -19.17
N LYS A 13 -0.79 12.31 -18.19
CA LYS A 13 -1.12 12.48 -16.77
C LYS A 13 -1.21 13.96 -16.35
N TYR A 14 -0.46 14.85 -17.01
CA TYR A 14 -0.54 16.30 -16.78
C TYR A 14 -1.93 16.87 -17.11
N ARG A 15 -2.53 16.45 -18.24
CA ARG A 15 -3.87 16.93 -18.64
C ARG A 15 -5.00 16.31 -17.83
N ASN A 16 -4.82 15.07 -17.39
CA ASN A 16 -5.80 14.36 -16.59
C ASN A 16 -5.08 13.59 -15.46
N PRO A 17 -5.03 14.14 -14.24
CA PRO A 17 -4.37 13.50 -13.10
C PRO A 17 -4.96 12.13 -12.73
N SER A 18 -6.23 11.87 -13.06
CA SER A 18 -6.90 10.59 -12.82
C SER A 18 -6.68 9.57 -13.94
N LEU A 19 -5.86 9.89 -14.95
CA LEU A 19 -5.56 9.00 -16.07
C LEU A 19 -4.80 7.76 -15.60
N LYS A 20 -5.45 6.60 -15.68
CA LYS A 20 -4.79 5.31 -15.49
C LYS A 20 -4.25 4.80 -16.82
N LEU A 21 -2.94 4.63 -16.89
CA LEU A 21 -2.27 3.92 -17.98
C LEU A 21 -2.28 2.42 -17.65
N MET A 22 -2.46 1.63 -18.70
CA MET A 22 -2.45 0.19 -18.68
C MET A 22 -1.37 -0.33 -19.62
N VAL A 23 -0.69 -1.40 -19.20
CA VAL A 23 0.34 -2.10 -19.97
C VAL A 23 -0.20 -3.48 -20.35
N ASN A 24 0.08 -3.92 -21.58
CA ASN A 24 -0.26 -5.25 -22.04
C ASN A 24 0.94 -6.21 -22.00
N VAL A 25 0.73 -7.47 -22.41
CA VAL A 25 1.80 -8.49 -22.42
C VAL A 25 2.97 -8.21 -23.36
N CYS A 26 2.79 -7.36 -24.39
CA CYS A 26 3.89 -6.98 -25.28
C CYS A 26 4.71 -5.79 -24.74
N GLY A 27 4.25 -5.10 -23.69
CA GLY A 27 4.94 -3.95 -23.10
C GLY A 27 4.52 -2.60 -23.70
N HIS A 28 3.35 -2.53 -24.34
CA HIS A 28 2.80 -1.30 -24.91
C HIS A 28 1.70 -0.72 -24.01
N THR A 29 1.67 0.61 -23.92
CA THR A 29 0.77 1.35 -23.02
C THR A 29 -0.47 1.88 -23.73
N LEU A 30 -1.60 1.84 -23.04
CA LEU A 30 -2.87 2.47 -23.43
C LEU A 30 -3.57 3.00 -22.18
N CYS A 31 -4.32 4.09 -22.26
CA CYS A 31 -5.16 4.47 -21.13
C CYS A 31 -6.39 3.56 -20.99
N GLU A 32 -6.91 3.46 -19.76
CA GLU A 32 -8.09 2.66 -19.42
C GLU A 32 -9.26 2.88 -20.40
N ASN A 33 -9.59 4.13 -20.73
CA ASN A 33 -10.67 4.46 -21.68
C ASN A 33 -10.38 3.93 -23.11
N CYS A 34 -9.13 4.00 -23.57
CA CYS A 34 -8.77 3.47 -24.89
C CYS A 34 -8.80 1.95 -24.92
N VAL A 35 -8.43 1.28 -23.82
CA VAL A 35 -8.60 -0.18 -23.69
C VAL A 35 -10.08 -0.54 -23.77
N GLU A 36 -10.95 0.17 -23.04
CA GLU A 36 -12.39 -0.07 -23.04
C GLU A 36 -13.01 0.08 -24.44
N MET A 37 -12.62 1.13 -25.18
CA MET A 37 -13.14 1.39 -26.53
C MET A 37 -12.58 0.48 -27.62
N LEU A 38 -11.30 0.10 -27.55
CA LEU A 38 -10.68 -0.75 -28.58
C LEU A 38 -11.04 -2.24 -28.40
N PHE A 39 -11.24 -2.67 -27.16
CA PHE A 39 -11.50 -4.06 -26.81
C PHE A 39 -12.95 -4.27 -26.36
N VAL A 40 -13.91 -3.52 -26.93
CA VAL A 40 -15.36 -3.66 -26.64
C VAL A 40 -15.85 -5.09 -26.84
N ARG A 41 -15.36 -5.78 -27.88
CA ARG A 41 -15.68 -7.20 -28.16
C ARG A 41 -14.87 -8.18 -27.30
N GLY A 42 -14.06 -7.70 -26.36
CA GLY A 42 -13.23 -8.50 -25.44
C GLY A 42 -11.88 -8.96 -26.01
N SER A 43 -11.72 -8.96 -27.34
CA SER A 43 -10.47 -9.27 -28.03
C SER A 43 -10.17 -8.25 -29.13
N GLY A 44 -8.90 -8.10 -29.46
CA GLY A 44 -8.39 -7.18 -30.47
C GLY A 44 -6.89 -7.31 -30.62
N ASN A 45 -6.29 -6.49 -31.47
CA ASN A 45 -4.84 -6.52 -31.70
C ASN A 45 -4.17 -5.33 -31.01
N CYS A 46 -2.90 -5.52 -30.62
CA CYS A 46 -2.09 -4.41 -30.13
C CYS A 46 -1.89 -3.36 -31.23
N VAL A 47 -2.13 -2.09 -30.90
CA VAL A 47 -2.00 -0.97 -31.87
C VAL A 47 -0.56 -0.66 -32.31
N GLN A 48 0.45 -1.27 -31.70
CA GLN A 48 1.87 -1.01 -32.02
C GLN A 48 2.57 -2.21 -32.67
N CYS A 49 2.19 -3.44 -32.32
CA CYS A 49 2.86 -4.66 -32.81
C CYS A 49 1.91 -5.75 -33.30
N ASP A 50 0.62 -5.44 -33.43
CA ASP A 50 -0.43 -6.33 -33.95
C ASP A 50 -0.59 -7.69 -33.25
N THR A 51 0.03 -7.87 -32.08
CA THR A 51 -0.14 -9.10 -31.28
C THR A 51 -1.61 -9.26 -30.88
N PRO A 52 -2.22 -10.45 -31.05
CA PRO A 52 -3.59 -10.71 -30.62
C PRO A 52 -3.66 -10.68 -29.09
N LEU A 53 -4.57 -9.85 -28.57
CA LEU A 53 -4.74 -9.59 -27.14
C LEU A 53 -6.20 -9.72 -26.72
N ARG A 54 -6.40 -10.14 -25.47
CA ARG A 54 -7.68 -10.05 -24.77
C ARG A 54 -7.66 -8.86 -23.83
N LYS A 55 -8.84 -8.33 -23.51
CA LYS A 55 -8.99 -7.24 -22.53
C LYS A 55 -8.36 -7.58 -21.17
N SER A 56 -8.43 -8.85 -20.75
CA SER A 56 -7.81 -9.34 -19.50
C SER A 56 -6.28 -9.38 -19.53
N ASN A 57 -5.64 -9.16 -20.69
CA ASN A 57 -4.18 -9.06 -20.79
C ASN A 57 -3.64 -7.66 -20.47
N PHE A 58 -4.52 -6.68 -20.27
CA PHE A 58 -4.14 -5.35 -19.79
C PHE A 58 -4.14 -5.31 -18.26
N ARG A 59 -3.16 -4.64 -17.70
CA ARG A 59 -3.00 -4.38 -16.27
C ARG A 59 -2.64 -2.92 -16.05
N VAL A 60 -2.93 -2.40 -14.86
CA VAL A 60 -2.52 -1.03 -14.50
C VAL A 60 -0.99 -0.95 -14.52
N GLN A 61 -0.46 0.09 -15.16
CA GLN A 61 0.96 0.40 -15.19
C GLN A 61 1.42 0.85 -13.80
N LEU A 62 2.42 0.17 -13.24
CA LEU A 62 2.99 0.50 -11.93
C LEU A 62 4.28 1.31 -12.06
N PHE A 63 5.05 1.06 -13.11
CA PHE A 63 6.34 1.71 -13.34
C PHE A 63 6.22 2.76 -14.44
N GLU A 64 7.09 3.75 -14.43
CA GLU A 64 7.18 4.69 -15.53
C GLU A 64 7.56 3.97 -16.82
N ASP A 65 8.55 3.09 -16.79
CA ASP A 65 8.94 2.34 -17.98
C ASP A 65 8.04 1.09 -18.17
N PRO A 66 7.27 0.99 -19.27
CA PRO A 66 6.44 -0.19 -19.53
C PRO A 66 7.24 -1.46 -19.81
N THR A 67 8.52 -1.34 -20.16
CA THR A 67 9.41 -2.50 -20.31
C THR A 67 9.71 -3.16 -18.96
N VAL A 68 9.84 -2.37 -17.89
CA VAL A 68 9.99 -2.88 -16.51
C VAL A 68 8.72 -3.61 -16.09
N ASP A 69 7.54 -3.04 -16.36
CA ASP A 69 6.26 -3.73 -16.13
C ASP A 69 6.18 -5.05 -16.91
N LYS A 70 6.72 -5.12 -18.14
CA LYS A 70 6.78 -6.36 -18.93
C LYS A 70 7.71 -7.38 -18.28
N GLU A 71 8.93 -6.98 -17.94
CA GLU A 71 9.97 -7.82 -17.32
C GLU A 71 9.49 -8.39 -15.98
N VAL A 72 8.98 -7.56 -15.08
CA VAL A 72 8.49 -7.98 -13.74
C VAL A 72 7.46 -9.11 -13.87
N GLU A 73 6.64 -9.06 -14.90
CA GLU A 73 5.54 -10.01 -15.07
C GLU A 73 5.97 -11.28 -15.79
N ILE A 74 6.99 -11.19 -16.64
CA ILE A 74 7.71 -12.36 -17.14
C ILE A 74 8.44 -13.04 -15.99
N ARG A 75 9.21 -12.30 -15.18
CA ARG A 75 9.95 -12.82 -14.02
C ARG A 75 9.01 -13.53 -13.04
N LYS A 76 7.86 -12.95 -12.70
CA LYS A 76 6.83 -13.62 -11.87
C LYS A 76 6.35 -14.95 -12.45
N LYS A 77 6.24 -15.09 -13.78
CA LYS A 77 5.83 -16.33 -14.43
C LYS A 77 6.97 -17.36 -14.42
N VAL A 78 8.19 -16.91 -14.72
CA VAL A 78 9.38 -17.78 -14.72
C VAL A 78 9.63 -18.31 -13.31
N LEU A 79 9.65 -17.47 -12.28
CA LEU A 79 9.87 -17.87 -10.87
C LEU A 79 8.77 -18.79 -10.31
N LYS A 80 7.56 -18.79 -10.88
CA LYS A 80 6.53 -19.78 -10.52
C LYS A 80 6.88 -21.20 -10.97
N ILE A 81 7.70 -21.33 -12.01
CA ILE A 81 8.17 -22.60 -12.57
C ILE A 81 9.56 -22.93 -12.01
N TYR A 82 10.46 -21.94 -12.00
CA TYR A 82 11.83 -22.03 -11.49
C TYR A 82 11.86 -21.63 -10.03
N ASN A 83 11.39 -22.52 -9.15
CA ASN A 83 11.23 -22.27 -7.72
C ASN A 83 12.15 -23.13 -6.83
N LYS A 84 13.33 -23.51 -7.33
CA LYS A 84 14.36 -24.16 -6.50
C LYS A 84 15.04 -23.14 -5.60
N ARG A 85 15.36 -23.54 -4.37
CA ARG A 85 16.04 -22.72 -3.36
C ARG A 85 17.50 -23.11 -3.24
N ASP A 86 18.29 -22.29 -2.56
CA ASP A 86 19.73 -22.49 -2.34
C ASP A 86 20.06 -23.88 -1.76
N PHE A 87 19.28 -24.37 -0.79
CA PHE A 87 19.48 -25.69 -0.20
C PHE A 87 19.13 -26.88 -1.11
N ASP A 88 18.46 -26.65 -2.25
CA ASP A 88 18.20 -27.70 -3.25
C ASP A 88 19.47 -28.04 -4.07
N PHE A 89 20.54 -27.27 -3.90
CA PHE A 89 21.80 -27.42 -4.62
C PHE A 89 22.94 -27.86 -3.69
N PRO A 90 23.88 -28.66 -4.19
CA PRO A 90 25.03 -29.11 -3.41
C PRO A 90 26.10 -28.02 -3.22
N SER A 91 26.09 -26.96 -4.03
CA SER A 91 27.06 -25.87 -3.96
C SER A 91 26.43 -24.52 -4.33
N LEU A 92 27.00 -23.44 -3.77
CA LEU A 92 26.61 -22.07 -4.10
C LEU A 92 26.83 -21.74 -5.59
N ARG A 93 27.85 -22.36 -6.22
CA ARG A 93 28.15 -22.16 -7.64
C ARG A 93 27.01 -22.67 -8.51
N GLU A 94 26.51 -23.86 -8.26
CA GLU A 94 25.39 -24.44 -9.02
C GLU A 94 24.10 -23.63 -8.83
N TYR A 95 23.87 -23.10 -7.63
CA TYR A 95 22.74 -22.20 -7.39
C TYR A 95 22.87 -20.89 -8.19
N ASN A 96 24.06 -20.29 -8.23
CA ASN A 96 24.29 -19.08 -9.02
C ASN A 96 24.16 -19.36 -10.53
N ASP A 97 24.69 -20.48 -11.02
CA ASP A 97 24.53 -20.89 -12.42
C ASP A 97 23.05 -21.13 -12.77
N TYR A 98 22.25 -21.61 -11.81
CA TYR A 98 20.79 -21.72 -11.94
C TYR A 98 20.09 -20.36 -11.99
N LEU A 99 20.47 -19.41 -11.14
CA LEU A 99 19.93 -18.06 -11.16
C LEU A 99 20.26 -17.34 -12.47
N GLU A 100 21.48 -17.50 -12.99
CA GLU A 100 21.88 -16.94 -14.28
C GLU A 100 21.01 -17.51 -15.42
N GLN A 101 20.76 -18.83 -15.43
CA GLN A 101 19.84 -19.45 -16.40
C GLN A 101 18.42 -18.88 -16.32
N VAL A 102 17.93 -18.57 -15.11
CA VAL A 102 16.63 -17.93 -14.92
C VAL A 102 16.63 -16.52 -15.51
N GLU A 103 17.68 -15.74 -15.30
CA GLU A 103 17.81 -14.40 -15.86
C GLU A 103 17.96 -14.41 -17.40
N ASP A 104 18.69 -15.37 -17.96
CA ASP A 104 18.75 -15.58 -19.42
C ASP A 104 17.35 -15.81 -20.02
N ILE A 105 16.54 -16.64 -19.37
CA ILE A 105 15.15 -16.90 -19.77
C ILE A 105 14.32 -15.62 -19.70
N VAL A 106 14.42 -14.87 -18.60
CA VAL A 106 13.69 -13.60 -18.42
C VAL A 106 14.11 -12.57 -19.47
N TYR A 107 15.41 -12.43 -19.71
CA TYR A 107 15.97 -11.51 -20.69
C TYR A 107 15.51 -11.84 -22.11
N ASN A 108 15.59 -13.12 -22.51
CA ASN A 108 15.15 -13.59 -23.82
C ASN A 108 13.67 -13.30 -24.06
N LEU A 109 12.80 -13.62 -23.08
CA LEU A 109 11.37 -13.36 -23.18
C LEU A 109 11.03 -11.87 -23.16
N THR A 110 11.77 -11.06 -22.42
CA THR A 110 11.54 -9.61 -22.33
C THR A 110 11.88 -8.91 -23.64
N ASN A 111 13.01 -9.28 -24.26
CA ASN A 111 13.51 -8.70 -25.50
C ASN A 111 12.98 -9.39 -26.78
N ASN A 112 12.15 -10.42 -26.62
CA ASN A 112 11.62 -11.25 -27.71
C ASN A 112 12.72 -11.97 -28.53
N ILE A 113 13.79 -12.40 -27.86
CA ILE A 113 14.89 -13.18 -28.44
C ILE A 113 14.58 -14.67 -28.22
N ASP A 114 14.67 -15.47 -29.28
CA ASP A 114 14.48 -16.95 -29.24
C ASP A 114 13.29 -17.43 -28.38
N VAL A 115 12.15 -16.74 -28.53
CA VAL A 115 10.98 -16.89 -27.65
C VAL A 115 10.42 -18.31 -27.68
N GLU A 116 10.34 -18.92 -28.86
CA GLU A 116 9.73 -20.25 -29.02
C GLU A 116 10.59 -21.36 -28.38
N ASN A 117 11.90 -21.33 -28.57
CA ASN A 117 12.83 -22.27 -27.92
C ASN A 117 12.84 -22.06 -26.41
N THR A 118 12.87 -20.81 -25.95
CA THR A 118 12.83 -20.48 -24.52
C THR A 118 11.55 -21.01 -23.87
N LYS A 119 10.38 -20.82 -24.51
CA LYS A 119 9.11 -21.40 -24.04
C LYS A 119 9.15 -22.92 -24.02
N LEU A 120 9.67 -23.55 -25.06
CA LEU A 120 9.77 -25.01 -25.14
C LEU A 120 10.64 -25.57 -24.00
N ARG A 121 11.78 -24.93 -23.73
CA ARG A 121 12.64 -25.28 -22.59
C ARG A 121 11.92 -25.15 -21.25
N MET A 122 11.17 -24.06 -21.06
CA MET A 122 10.37 -23.86 -19.85
C MET A 122 9.28 -24.92 -19.70
N GLU A 123 8.58 -25.27 -20.77
CA GLU A 123 7.54 -26.31 -20.75
C GLU A 123 8.11 -27.69 -20.46
N GLN A 124 9.27 -28.02 -21.03
CA GLN A 124 9.98 -29.25 -20.74
C GLN A 124 10.41 -29.30 -19.27
N TYR A 125 11.05 -28.23 -18.77
CA TYR A 125 11.43 -28.13 -17.36
C TYR A 125 10.23 -28.29 -16.43
N GLN A 126 9.11 -27.62 -16.74
CA GLN A 126 7.88 -27.70 -15.96
C GLN A 126 7.31 -29.13 -15.94
N ARG A 127 7.39 -29.86 -17.05
CA ARG A 127 6.93 -31.24 -17.15
C ARG A 127 7.80 -32.19 -16.33
N GLU A 128 9.12 -32.05 -16.44
CA GLU A 128 10.11 -32.89 -15.75
C GLU A 128 10.14 -32.63 -14.24
N ASN A 129 9.92 -31.39 -13.81
CA ASN A 129 10.02 -30.99 -12.40
C ASN A 129 8.65 -30.76 -11.74
N ARG A 130 7.55 -31.23 -12.34
CA ARG A 130 6.18 -30.95 -11.89
C ARG A 130 5.96 -31.16 -10.39
N ASP A 131 6.36 -32.32 -9.87
CA ASP A 131 6.14 -32.68 -8.46
C ASP A 131 7.03 -31.86 -7.50
N LEU A 132 8.23 -31.50 -7.93
CA LEU A 132 9.13 -30.63 -7.17
C LEU A 132 8.56 -29.21 -7.12
N ILE A 133 8.13 -28.67 -8.27
CA ILE A 133 7.51 -27.36 -8.36
C ILE A 133 6.27 -27.28 -7.47
N GLN A 134 5.42 -28.31 -7.49
CA GLN A 134 4.20 -28.34 -6.68
C GLN A 134 4.49 -28.39 -5.18
N ARG A 135 5.49 -29.18 -4.75
CA ARG A 135 5.93 -29.21 -3.34
C ARG A 135 6.48 -27.86 -2.90
N ASN A 136 7.39 -27.26 -3.67
CA ASN A 136 7.97 -25.96 -3.34
C ASN A 136 6.92 -24.85 -3.29
N LYS A 137 5.91 -24.91 -4.18
CA LYS A 137 4.77 -23.99 -4.14
C LYS A 137 3.92 -24.15 -2.89
N ALA A 138 3.66 -25.39 -2.45
CA ALA A 138 2.91 -25.64 -1.23
C ALA A 138 3.66 -25.13 0.01
N THR A 139 4.97 -25.36 0.08
CA THR A 139 5.83 -24.82 1.14
C THR A 139 5.78 -23.28 1.17
N LEU A 140 5.97 -22.62 0.02
CA LEU A 140 5.91 -21.16 -0.07
C LEU A 140 4.54 -20.60 0.35
N THR A 141 3.45 -21.28 -0.02
CA THR A 141 2.09 -20.85 0.35
C THR A 141 1.91 -20.91 1.87
N ARG A 142 2.38 -21.99 2.50
CA ARG A 142 2.32 -22.13 3.96
C ARG A 142 3.19 -21.09 4.68
N GLU A 143 4.42 -20.86 4.21
CA GLU A 143 5.32 -19.83 4.77
C GLU A 143 4.68 -18.43 4.66
N GLN A 144 3.97 -18.15 3.57
CA GLN A 144 3.24 -16.90 3.36
C GLN A 144 2.04 -16.76 4.32
N GLU A 145 1.25 -17.81 4.51
CA GLU A 145 0.12 -17.84 5.46
C GLU A 145 0.60 -17.61 6.91
N GLU A 146 1.69 -18.28 7.31
CA GLU A 146 2.30 -18.10 8.64
C GLU A 146 2.80 -16.65 8.85
N LEU A 147 3.40 -16.03 7.83
CA LEU A 147 3.84 -14.64 7.89
C LEU A 147 2.66 -13.66 8.01
N GLU A 148 1.58 -13.90 7.26
CA GLU A 148 0.36 -13.08 7.31
C GLU A 148 -0.30 -13.14 8.70
N GLU A 149 -0.35 -14.33 9.32
CA GLU A 149 -0.85 -14.50 10.69
C GLU A 149 -0.03 -13.68 11.70
N LEU A 150 1.31 -13.74 11.61
CA LEU A 150 2.19 -12.97 12.49
C LEU A 150 1.98 -11.45 12.35
N LEU A 151 1.84 -10.96 11.12
CA LEU A 151 1.57 -9.54 10.86
C LEU A 151 0.22 -9.11 11.44
N LEU A 152 -0.81 -9.96 11.34
CA LEU A 152 -2.12 -9.68 11.92
C LEU A 152 -2.07 -9.58 13.45
N LEU A 153 -1.34 -10.50 14.11
CA LEU A 153 -1.14 -10.45 15.56
C LEU A 153 -0.40 -9.18 16.00
N GLU A 154 0.63 -8.78 15.25
CA GLU A 154 1.37 -7.54 15.52
C GLU A 154 0.46 -6.31 15.38
N GLN A 155 -0.34 -6.24 14.31
CA GLN A 155 -1.30 -5.15 14.09
C GLN A 155 -2.34 -5.08 15.22
N GLN A 156 -2.89 -6.21 15.65
CA GLN A 156 -3.84 -6.26 16.77
C GLN A 156 -3.19 -5.78 18.08
N GLY A 157 -1.98 -6.22 18.37
CA GLY A 157 -1.24 -5.77 19.56
C GLY A 157 -0.90 -4.27 19.53
N ASN A 158 -0.62 -3.72 18.34
CA ASN A 158 -0.41 -2.28 18.15
C ASN A 158 -1.69 -1.48 18.37
N GLU A 159 -2.80 -1.93 17.81
CA GLU A 159 -4.10 -1.28 17.96
C GLU A 159 -4.56 -1.32 19.43
N GLN A 160 -4.40 -2.46 20.10
CA GLN A 160 -4.75 -2.60 21.52
C GLN A 160 -3.95 -1.64 22.40
N ARG A 161 -2.62 -1.55 22.20
CA ARG A 161 -1.77 -0.58 22.90
C ARG A 161 -2.22 0.86 22.66
N ARG A 162 -2.61 1.20 21.42
CA ARG A 162 -3.12 2.52 21.08
C ARG A 162 -4.42 2.85 21.82
N LEU A 163 -5.34 1.88 21.88
CA LEU A 163 -6.60 2.03 22.62
C LEU A 163 -6.38 2.18 24.13
N GLU A 164 -5.45 1.43 24.71
CA GLU A 164 -5.09 1.53 26.13
C GLU A 164 -4.57 2.92 26.48
N VAL A 165 -3.67 3.48 25.66
CA VAL A 165 -3.16 4.86 25.83
C VAL A 165 -4.29 5.87 25.78
N LEU A 166 -5.18 5.80 24.78
CA LEU A 166 -6.32 6.71 24.66
C LEU A 166 -7.27 6.62 25.87
N GLN A 167 -7.54 5.41 26.36
CA GLN A 167 -8.36 5.20 27.56
C GLN A 167 -7.70 5.77 28.81
N GLU A 168 -6.38 5.64 28.95
CA GLU A 168 -5.64 6.21 30.06
C GLU A 168 -5.62 7.74 30.02
N GLU A 169 -5.36 8.34 28.86
CA GLU A 169 -5.47 9.79 28.65
C GLU A 169 -6.87 10.31 29.00
N GLN A 170 -7.92 9.61 28.57
CA GLN A 170 -9.30 9.98 28.89
C GLN A 170 -9.57 9.91 30.41
N ARG A 171 -9.09 8.85 31.09
CA ARG A 171 -9.20 8.72 32.55
C ARG A 171 -8.45 9.84 33.27
N GLN A 172 -7.24 10.18 32.83
CA GLN A 172 -6.46 11.29 33.39
C GLN A 172 -7.17 12.64 33.19
N LEU A 173 -7.73 12.89 32.00
CA LEU A 173 -8.49 14.11 31.71
C LEU A 173 -9.75 14.22 32.60
N GLN A 174 -10.50 13.13 32.76
CA GLN A 174 -11.67 13.10 33.64
C GLN A 174 -11.29 13.33 35.11
N ALA A 175 -10.20 12.73 35.59
CA ALA A 175 -9.69 12.95 36.94
C ALA A 175 -9.28 14.41 37.16
N LYS A 176 -8.54 15.01 36.20
CA LYS A 176 -8.19 16.44 36.24
C LYS A 176 -9.43 17.34 36.27
N ARG A 177 -10.47 17.04 35.47
CA ARG A 177 -11.74 17.77 35.48
C ARG A 177 -12.46 17.68 36.83
N LYS A 178 -12.59 16.47 37.39
CA LYS A 178 -13.21 16.24 38.71
C LYS A 178 -12.46 16.97 39.83
N ASN A 179 -11.14 16.89 39.85
CA ASN A 179 -10.31 17.60 40.83
C ASN A 179 -10.45 19.12 40.73
N LYS A 180 -10.45 19.67 39.50
CA LYS A 180 -10.69 21.09 39.26
C LYS A 180 -12.06 21.51 39.80
N GLN A 181 -13.09 20.72 39.55
CA GLN A 181 -14.46 21.01 39.99
C GLN A 181 -14.57 20.97 41.53
N ALA A 182 -14.01 19.94 42.17
CA ALA A 182 -13.98 19.84 43.64
C ALA A 182 -13.25 21.02 44.29
N LEU A 183 -12.12 21.47 43.72
CA LEU A 183 -11.39 22.65 44.20
C LEU A 183 -12.23 23.93 44.07
N LEU A 184 -12.93 24.12 42.94
CA LEU A 184 -13.84 25.26 42.74
C LEU A 184 -14.99 25.24 43.75
N ASP A 185 -15.60 24.08 43.99
CA ASP A 185 -16.69 23.92 44.96
C ASP A 185 -16.21 24.20 46.40
N GLU A 186 -15.01 23.75 46.76
CA GLU A 186 -14.40 24.03 48.06
C GLU A 186 -14.13 25.53 48.25
N LEU A 187 -13.55 26.20 47.24
CA LEU A 187 -13.33 27.64 47.25
C LEU A 187 -14.65 28.41 47.39
N ALA A 188 -15.67 28.03 46.63
CA ALA A 188 -17.00 28.63 46.72
C ALA A 188 -17.62 28.46 48.11
N ARG A 189 -17.47 27.29 48.74
CA ARG A 189 -17.92 27.03 50.11
C ARG A 189 -17.19 27.91 51.12
N LYS A 190 -15.85 28.00 51.03
CA LYS A 190 -15.03 28.85 51.91
C LYS A 190 -15.42 30.32 51.81
N ILE A 191 -15.67 30.83 50.60
CA ILE A 191 -16.15 32.21 50.38
C ILE A 191 -17.53 32.42 51.02
N ARG A 192 -18.47 31.47 50.85
CA ARG A 192 -19.81 31.57 51.49
C ARG A 192 -19.75 31.61 53.01
N VAL A 193 -18.89 30.81 53.63
CA VAL A 193 -18.72 30.80 55.10
C VAL A 193 -18.09 32.10 55.61
N ALA A 194 -17.14 32.68 54.86
CA ALA A 194 -16.57 34.00 55.17
C ALA A 194 -17.62 35.14 55.15
N CYS A 195 -18.72 34.98 54.39
CA CYS A 195 -19.83 35.94 54.34
C CYS A 195 -20.91 35.74 55.42
N THR A 196 -20.81 34.72 56.30
CA THR A 196 -21.83 34.42 57.34
C THR A 196 -21.49 34.90 58.76
N GLY A 197 -20.35 35.58 58.95
CA GLY A 197 -20.12 36.35 60.17
C GLY A 197 -20.85 37.70 60.14
N PRO A 198 -21.18 38.32 61.29
CA PRO A 198 -21.77 39.65 61.32
C PRO A 198 -20.71 40.68 60.93
N VAL A 199 -20.50 40.85 59.63
CA VAL A 199 -19.75 41.97 59.08
C VAL A 199 -20.54 42.52 57.91
N ASP A 200 -20.83 43.81 58.03
CA ASP A 200 -21.66 44.63 57.17
C ASP A 200 -21.39 44.39 55.66
N CYS A 201 -22.31 43.68 54.99
CA CYS A 201 -22.29 43.47 53.54
C CYS A 201 -22.47 44.76 52.70
N ARG A 202 -22.42 45.95 53.31
CA ARG A 202 -22.46 47.24 52.59
C ARG A 202 -21.12 47.69 51.99
N GLN A 203 -19.97 47.10 52.35
CA GLN A 203 -18.67 47.65 51.93
C GLN A 203 -17.82 46.81 50.95
N MET A 204 -18.29 45.66 50.47
CA MET A 204 -17.59 44.92 49.39
C MET A 204 -18.26 44.98 48.01
N ARG A 205 -19.31 45.79 47.84
CA ARG A 205 -19.89 46.09 46.51
C ARG A 205 -19.07 47.07 45.67
N SER A 206 -17.93 47.57 46.15
CA SER A 206 -17.11 48.56 45.43
C SER A 206 -15.85 48.00 44.75
N ALA A 207 -15.61 46.68 44.75
CA ALA A 207 -14.36 46.12 44.19
C ALA A 207 -14.55 45.13 43.02
N LEU A 208 -15.78 44.94 42.53
CA LEU A 208 -16.06 44.09 41.35
C LEU A 208 -17.06 44.76 40.39
N THR A 209 -16.91 46.06 40.17
CA THR A 209 -17.40 46.67 38.93
C THR A 209 -16.35 46.46 37.85
N PRO A 210 -16.64 45.74 36.76
CA PRO A 210 -15.76 45.73 35.60
C PRO A 210 -15.76 47.15 35.02
N HIS A 211 -14.58 47.75 34.86
CA HIS A 211 -14.43 48.94 34.04
C HIS A 211 -14.81 48.57 32.60
N PRO A 212 -15.72 49.32 31.95
CA PRO A 212 -16.04 49.11 30.55
C PRO A 212 -14.91 49.71 29.72
N GLY A 213 -13.91 48.91 29.38
CA GLY A 213 -12.83 49.34 28.50
C GLY A 213 -11.61 48.43 28.58
N GLU A 214 -11.67 47.29 27.89
CA GLU A 214 -10.55 46.66 27.16
C GLU A 214 -11.08 45.42 26.43
N LEU A 215 -11.84 45.70 25.37
CA LEU A 215 -11.89 44.83 24.20
C LEU A 215 -10.71 45.23 23.33
N SER A 216 -9.57 44.53 23.43
CA SER A 216 -8.62 44.38 22.33
C SER A 216 -7.53 43.37 22.68
N GLU A 217 -7.46 42.33 21.85
CA GLU A 217 -6.29 41.51 21.52
C GLU A 217 -6.01 40.22 22.33
N LEU A 218 -6.01 39.13 21.54
CA LEU A 218 -5.43 37.78 21.70
C LEU A 218 -6.26 36.70 22.41
#